data_AF-A0A9E1N0Y1-F1
#
_entry.id   AF-A0A9E1N0Y1-F1
#
_cell.length_a   1.000
_cell.length_b   1.000
_cell.length_c   1.000
_cell.angle_alpha   90.00
_cell.angle_beta   90.00
_cell.angle_gamma   90.00
#
_symmetry.space_group_name_H-M   'P 1'
#
loop_
_entity.id
_entity.type
_entity.pdbx_description
1 polymer ?
#
loop_
_entity_poly.entity_id
_entity_poly.type
_entity_poly.pdbx_seq_one_letter_code
_entity_poly.pdbx_strand_id
1 'polypeptide(L)'
;MIRWCLALVALSWSTIGHADCTVFTEAGFRELNQRAYDAIAIDDVVGHGALYREIQQNLPCMNEQLPKDAWAEFLVGLAVVEHAMGRKWADPLSTAIGIHPTVKRDYGAPEIREFTGMEPKQTGKQVPLDAIYFLDGVATTKIPELRGTHVAQRFKEGKWTSRVLFDEQWPGDWIEEEEPEPDPEPTKPGKKPKPPKEP
;
A
#
# COMPACT_ATOMS: atom_id res chain seq x y z
N MET A 1 32.87 51.40 4.49
CA MET A 1 31.45 51.15 4.85
C MET A 1 30.90 50.09 3.89
N ILE A 2 30.90 48.82 4.29
CA ILE A 2 30.31 47.72 3.50
C ILE A 2 29.36 46.96 4.43
N ARG A 3 28.07 47.10 4.13
CA ARG A 3 26.92 46.54 4.85
C ARG A 3 26.74 45.10 4.35
N TRP A 4 27.01 44.12 5.20
CA TRP A 4 26.69 42.72 4.92
C TRP A 4 25.21 42.47 5.25
N CYS A 5 24.39 42.24 4.22
CA CYS A 5 23.06 41.68 4.38
C CYS A 5 23.20 40.15 4.42
N LEU A 6 23.04 39.57 5.62
CA LEU A 6 22.81 38.14 5.79
C LEU A 6 21.41 37.81 5.26
N ALA A 7 21.35 37.18 4.08
CA ALA A 7 20.15 36.55 3.58
C ALA A 7 19.94 35.25 4.36
N LEU A 8 18.91 35.24 5.22
CA LEU A 8 18.31 34.03 5.77
C LEU A 8 17.77 33.19 4.61
N VAL A 9 18.48 32.12 4.27
CA VAL A 9 17.92 31.02 3.47
C VAL A 9 16.99 30.25 4.41
N ALA A 10 15.73 30.64 4.44
CA ALA A 10 14.68 29.79 4.97
C ALA A 10 14.61 28.56 4.05
N LEU A 11 15.12 27.42 4.54
CA LEU A 11 14.81 26.12 3.97
C LEU A 11 13.33 25.85 4.19
N SER A 12 12.50 26.34 3.28
CA SER A 12 11.15 25.84 3.10
C SER A 12 11.28 24.37 2.71
N TRP A 13 11.01 23.48 3.66
CA TRP A 13 10.60 22.12 3.35
C TRP A 13 9.32 22.21 2.53
N SER A 14 9.47 22.19 1.21
CA SER A 14 8.37 21.89 0.32
C SER A 14 7.88 20.50 0.69
N THR A 15 6.75 20.44 1.38
CA THR A 15 5.89 19.27 1.36
C THR A 15 5.71 18.90 -0.11
N ILE A 16 6.22 17.75 -0.52
CA ILE A 16 5.87 17.13 -1.80
C ILE A 16 4.42 16.67 -1.66
N GLY A 17 3.50 17.62 -1.60
CA GLY A 17 2.12 17.38 -1.97
C GLY A 17 2.14 17.14 -3.47
N HIS A 18 1.61 16.00 -3.90
CA HIS A 18 1.27 15.78 -5.31
C HIS A 18 0.18 16.80 -5.70
N ALA A 19 0.59 18.04 -5.96
CA ALA A 19 -0.30 19.19 -6.14
C ALA A 19 -1.03 19.18 -7.49
N ASP A 20 -0.62 18.32 -8.43
CA ASP A 20 -1.13 18.30 -9.80
C ASP A 20 -1.71 16.94 -10.18
N CYS A 21 -2.43 16.27 -9.28
CA CYS A 21 -3.14 15.08 -9.72
C CYS A 21 -4.59 15.32 -10.12
N THR A 22 -4.91 14.91 -11.34
CA THR A 22 -6.29 14.85 -11.82
C THR A 22 -7.01 13.76 -11.04
N VAL A 23 -8.21 14.06 -10.57
CA VAL A 23 -9.04 13.11 -9.82
C VAL A 23 -9.21 11.82 -10.61
N PHE A 24 -8.86 10.68 -9.99
CA PHE A 24 -9.03 9.36 -10.58
C PHE A 24 -10.18 8.63 -9.90
N THR A 25 -11.25 8.38 -10.64
CA THR A 25 -12.48 7.77 -10.11
C THR A 25 -12.49 6.26 -10.31
N GLU A 26 -13.40 5.57 -9.63
CA GLU A 26 -13.66 4.15 -9.84
C GLU A 26 -14.03 3.84 -11.30
N ALA A 27 -14.87 4.67 -11.92
CA ALA A 27 -15.24 4.53 -13.33
C ALA A 27 -14.02 4.67 -14.27
N GLY A 28 -13.17 5.66 -14.02
CA GLY A 28 -11.94 5.87 -14.80
C GLY A 28 -10.97 4.70 -14.66
N PHE A 29 -10.85 4.13 -13.45
CA PHE A 29 -10.06 2.93 -13.24
C PHE A 29 -10.60 1.73 -14.03
N ARG A 30 -11.91 1.49 -13.99
CA ARG A 30 -12.53 0.39 -14.76
C ARG A 30 -12.32 0.55 -16.25
N GLU A 31 -12.45 1.76 -16.77
CA GLU A 31 -12.23 2.04 -18.19
C GLU A 31 -10.78 1.70 -18.61
N LEU A 32 -9.80 2.19 -17.86
CA LEU A 32 -8.39 1.89 -18.14
C LEU A 32 -8.09 0.40 -17.99
N ASN A 33 -8.66 -0.27 -16.99
CA ASN A 33 -8.47 -1.70 -16.79
C ASN A 33 -9.06 -2.52 -17.94
N GLN A 34 -10.28 -2.17 -18.40
CA GLN A 34 -10.90 -2.83 -19.54
C GLN A 34 -10.05 -2.65 -20.80
N ARG A 35 -9.54 -1.43 -21.05
CA ARG A 35 -8.63 -1.18 -22.18
C ARG A 35 -7.34 -2.00 -22.07
N ALA A 36 -6.80 -2.17 -20.86
CA ALA A 36 -5.59 -2.96 -20.63
C ALA A 36 -5.85 -4.46 -20.89
N TYR A 37 -7.04 -4.95 -20.52
CA TYR A 37 -7.49 -6.31 -20.83
C TYR A 37 -7.69 -6.52 -22.33
N ASP A 38 -8.35 -5.57 -23.01
CA ASP A 38 -8.58 -5.63 -24.45
C ASP A 38 -7.26 -5.65 -25.23
N ALA A 39 -6.24 -4.91 -24.76
CA ALA A 39 -4.90 -4.94 -25.34
C ALA A 39 -4.24 -6.33 -25.25
N ILE A 40 -4.42 -7.06 -24.15
CA ILE A 40 -3.97 -8.47 -24.04
C ILE A 40 -4.72 -9.34 -25.05
N ALA A 41 -6.04 -9.18 -25.18
CA ALA A 41 -6.86 -10.00 -26.04
C ALA A 41 -6.50 -9.91 -27.54
N ILE A 42 -5.82 -8.82 -27.95
CA ILE A 42 -5.35 -8.60 -29.33
C ILE A 42 -3.82 -8.71 -29.47
N ASP A 43 -3.12 -9.29 -28.49
CA ASP A 43 -1.65 -9.42 -28.44
C ASP A 43 -0.88 -8.08 -28.50
N ASP A 44 -1.48 -6.95 -28.09
CA ASP A 44 -0.82 -5.64 -28.01
C ASP A 44 -0.12 -5.44 -26.64
N VAL A 45 1.04 -6.08 -26.50
CA VAL A 45 1.86 -6.01 -25.28
C VAL A 45 2.33 -4.57 -24.98
N VAL A 46 2.58 -3.76 -26.02
CA VAL A 46 3.04 -2.37 -25.85
C VAL A 46 1.91 -1.50 -25.32
N GLY A 47 0.72 -1.62 -25.89
CA GLY A 47 -0.50 -0.95 -25.43
C GLY A 47 -0.85 -1.33 -24.00
N HIS A 48 -0.81 -2.62 -23.66
CA HIS A 48 -1.02 -3.08 -22.28
C HIS A 48 -0.02 -2.42 -21.31
N GLY A 49 1.28 -2.45 -21.64
CA GLY A 49 2.31 -1.84 -20.80
C GLY A 49 2.17 -0.32 -20.64
N ALA A 50 1.63 0.37 -21.64
CA ALA A 50 1.33 1.81 -21.55
C ALA A 50 0.16 2.10 -20.60
N LEU A 51 -0.94 1.35 -20.76
CA LEU A 51 -2.14 1.47 -19.90
C LEU A 51 -1.85 1.09 -18.45
N TYR A 52 -1.00 0.09 -18.25
CA TYR A 52 -0.50 -0.29 -16.93
C TYR A 52 0.22 0.88 -16.23
N ARG A 53 1.17 1.53 -16.93
CA ARG A 53 1.86 2.72 -16.40
C ARG A 53 0.91 3.86 -16.12
N GLU A 54 -0.08 4.07 -16.98
CA GLU A 54 -1.11 5.09 -16.80
C GLU A 54 -1.95 4.83 -15.54
N ILE A 55 -2.36 3.58 -15.30
CA ILE A 55 -3.04 3.19 -14.06
C ILE A 55 -2.15 3.45 -12.85
N GLN A 56 -0.89 3.01 -12.86
CA GLN A 56 0.05 3.24 -11.75
C GLN A 56 0.25 4.72 -11.43
N GLN A 57 0.31 5.57 -12.46
CA GLN A 57 0.47 7.02 -12.30
C GLN A 57 -0.77 7.69 -11.70
N ASN A 58 -1.97 7.18 -11.99
CA ASN A 58 -3.23 7.74 -11.54
C ASN A 58 -3.71 7.17 -10.18
N LEU A 59 -3.28 5.96 -9.79
CA LEU A 59 -3.68 5.30 -8.54
C LEU A 59 -3.46 6.14 -7.26
N PRO A 60 -2.34 6.88 -7.09
CA PRO A 60 -2.17 7.78 -5.94
C PRO A 60 -3.26 8.87 -5.82
N CYS A 61 -3.97 9.12 -6.91
CA CYS A 61 -4.96 10.17 -7.08
C CYS A 61 -6.39 9.65 -7.01
N MET A 62 -6.51 8.37 -6.69
CA MET A 62 -7.79 7.73 -6.53
C MET A 62 -8.54 8.35 -5.34
N ASN A 63 -9.70 8.93 -5.63
CA ASN A 63 -10.52 9.68 -4.67
C ASN A 63 -11.74 8.89 -4.17
N GLU A 64 -11.78 7.60 -4.48
CA GLU A 64 -12.84 6.66 -4.16
C GLU A 64 -12.20 5.33 -3.73
N GLN A 65 -12.99 4.41 -3.19
CA GLN A 65 -12.49 3.07 -2.89
C GLN A 65 -12.10 2.36 -4.19
N LEU A 66 -10.92 1.74 -4.21
CA LEU A 66 -10.45 0.93 -5.32
C LEU A 66 -11.45 -0.23 -5.57
N PRO A 67 -11.95 -0.41 -6.81
CA PRO A 67 -12.85 -1.50 -7.12
C PRO A 67 -12.09 -2.82 -7.10
N LYS A 68 -12.18 -3.55 -5.98
CA LYS A 68 -11.41 -4.77 -5.70
C LYS A 68 -11.45 -5.81 -6.84
N ASP A 69 -12.60 -6.00 -7.48
CA ASP A 69 -12.76 -7.02 -8.51
C ASP A 69 -12.01 -6.63 -9.79
N ALA A 70 -12.12 -5.36 -10.20
CA ALA A 70 -11.36 -4.83 -11.34
C ALA A 70 -9.86 -4.76 -11.03
N TRP A 71 -9.48 -4.48 -9.78
CA TRP A 71 -8.08 -4.55 -9.35
C TRP A 71 -7.53 -5.98 -9.40
N ALA A 72 -8.31 -6.99 -8.99
CA ALA A 72 -7.91 -8.38 -9.12
C ALA A 72 -7.72 -8.79 -10.60
N GLU A 73 -8.64 -8.40 -11.49
CA GLU A 73 -8.51 -8.64 -12.93
C GLU A 73 -7.25 -7.99 -13.52
N PHE A 74 -6.97 -6.74 -13.14
CA PHE A 74 -5.76 -6.03 -13.53
C PHE A 74 -4.49 -6.80 -13.11
N LEU A 75 -4.45 -7.29 -11.87
CA LEU A 75 -3.32 -8.05 -11.34
C LEU A 75 -3.11 -9.39 -12.06
N VAL A 76 -4.19 -10.05 -12.52
CA VAL A 76 -4.05 -11.25 -13.38
C VAL A 76 -3.42 -10.86 -14.72
N GLY A 77 -3.87 -9.78 -15.36
CA GLY A 77 -3.26 -9.26 -16.59
C GLY A 77 -1.77 -8.95 -16.42
N LEU A 78 -1.41 -8.30 -15.32
CA LEU A 78 -0.02 -8.05 -14.94
C LEU A 78 0.77 -9.36 -14.81
N ALA A 79 0.23 -10.37 -14.12
CA ALA A 79 0.89 -11.66 -13.97
C ALA A 79 1.13 -12.35 -15.32
N VAL A 80 0.18 -12.27 -16.25
CA VAL A 80 0.32 -12.82 -17.62
C VAL A 80 1.47 -12.14 -18.36
N VAL A 81 1.56 -10.81 -18.30
CA VAL A 81 2.64 -10.07 -18.96
C VAL A 81 3.99 -10.33 -18.31
N GLU A 82 4.08 -10.28 -16.97
CA GLU A 82 5.32 -10.56 -16.26
C GLU A 82 5.80 -12.01 -16.51
N HIS A 83 4.88 -12.97 -16.61
CA HIS A 83 5.20 -14.36 -16.97
C HIS A 83 5.78 -14.45 -18.39
N ALA A 84 5.13 -13.80 -19.38
CA ALA A 84 5.60 -13.77 -20.76
C ALA A 84 6.99 -13.11 -20.88
N MET A 85 7.33 -12.17 -20.00
CA MET A 85 8.63 -11.51 -19.94
C MET A 85 9.68 -12.28 -19.13
N GLY A 86 9.34 -13.44 -18.54
CA GLY A 86 10.25 -14.21 -17.68
C GLY A 86 10.57 -13.53 -16.34
N ARG A 87 9.67 -12.68 -15.84
CA ARG A 87 9.81 -11.93 -14.59
C ARG A 87 8.97 -12.54 -13.46
N LYS A 88 8.96 -11.90 -12.29
CA LYS A 88 8.20 -12.37 -11.12
C LYS A 88 6.70 -12.11 -11.32
N TRP A 89 5.96 -13.15 -11.67
CA TRP A 89 4.52 -13.09 -11.94
C TRP A 89 3.64 -13.65 -10.81
N ALA A 90 4.19 -14.49 -9.93
CA ALA A 90 3.41 -15.21 -8.92
C ALA A 90 2.86 -14.31 -7.81
N ASP A 91 3.56 -13.22 -7.49
CA ASP A 91 3.15 -12.27 -6.44
C ASP A 91 1.86 -11.51 -6.82
N PRO A 92 1.78 -10.81 -7.97
CA PRO A 92 0.52 -10.15 -8.35
C PRO A 92 -0.64 -11.13 -8.52
N LEU A 93 -0.38 -12.37 -8.99
CA LEU A 93 -1.40 -13.40 -9.08
C LEU A 93 -1.88 -13.89 -7.71
N SER A 94 -0.98 -14.03 -6.74
CA SER A 94 -1.33 -14.37 -5.35
C SER A 94 -2.25 -13.30 -4.76
N THR A 95 -1.91 -12.03 -4.95
CA THR A 95 -2.73 -10.90 -4.52
C THR A 95 -4.11 -10.93 -5.18
N ALA A 96 -4.18 -11.14 -6.50
CA ALA A 96 -5.45 -11.23 -7.23
C ALA A 96 -6.37 -12.32 -6.67
N ILE A 97 -5.83 -13.52 -6.40
CA ILE A 97 -6.58 -14.66 -5.85
C ILE A 97 -7.02 -14.38 -4.42
N GLY A 98 -6.18 -13.75 -3.59
CA GLY A 98 -6.53 -13.36 -2.23
C GLY A 98 -7.71 -12.38 -2.16
N ILE A 99 -7.79 -11.46 -3.14
CA ILE A 99 -8.89 -10.49 -3.23
C ILE A 99 -10.15 -11.14 -3.82
N HIS A 100 -9.99 -11.89 -4.91
CA HIS A 100 -11.07 -12.49 -5.67
C HIS A 100 -10.72 -13.94 -6.03
N PRO A 101 -11.07 -14.92 -5.17
CA PRO A 101 -10.67 -16.32 -5.37
C PRO A 101 -11.17 -16.97 -6.67
N THR A 102 -12.23 -16.42 -7.26
CA THR A 102 -12.83 -16.90 -8.51
C THR A 102 -12.49 -16.00 -9.70
N VAL A 103 -11.47 -15.14 -9.59
CA VAL A 103 -11.01 -14.29 -10.70
C VAL A 103 -10.65 -15.16 -11.91
N LYS A 104 -11.06 -14.72 -13.10
CA LYS A 104 -10.79 -15.43 -14.35
C LYS A 104 -9.31 -15.38 -14.69
N ARG A 105 -8.76 -16.53 -15.08
CA ARG A 105 -7.34 -16.74 -15.39
C ARG A 105 -7.12 -17.56 -16.66
N ASP A 106 -8.19 -17.85 -17.39
CA ASP A 106 -8.27 -18.77 -18.53
C ASP A 106 -7.42 -18.37 -19.74
N TYR A 107 -7.06 -17.09 -19.84
CA TYR A 107 -6.18 -16.51 -20.86
C TYR A 107 -4.68 -16.66 -20.55
N GLY A 108 -4.30 -17.16 -19.37
CA GLY A 108 -2.91 -17.39 -18.99
C GLY A 108 -2.33 -18.74 -19.42
N ALA A 109 -1.01 -18.87 -19.33
CA ALA A 109 -0.31 -20.16 -19.44
C ALA A 109 -0.83 -21.17 -18.39
N PRO A 110 -0.66 -22.50 -18.58
CA PRO A 110 -1.05 -23.51 -17.59
C PRO A 110 -0.63 -23.17 -16.15
N GLU A 111 0.58 -22.65 -15.98
CA GLU A 111 1.16 -22.27 -14.70
C GLU A 111 0.35 -21.17 -13.99
N ILE A 112 -0.22 -20.22 -14.73
CA ILE A 112 -1.07 -19.14 -14.19
C ILE A 112 -2.47 -19.68 -13.84
N ARG A 113 -3.01 -20.55 -14.70
CA ARG A 113 -4.35 -21.14 -14.54
C ARG A 113 -4.43 -22.06 -13.32
N GLU A 114 -3.38 -22.81 -13.07
CA GLU A 114 -3.32 -23.83 -12.02
C GLU A 114 -2.75 -23.30 -10.70
N PHE A 115 -2.24 -22.07 -10.68
CA PHE A 115 -1.68 -21.45 -9.48
C PHE A 115 -2.72 -21.35 -8.35
N THR A 116 -2.32 -21.68 -7.11
CA THR A 116 -3.23 -21.71 -5.96
C THR A 116 -3.02 -20.56 -4.97
N GLY A 117 -2.09 -19.64 -5.24
CA GLY A 117 -1.82 -18.51 -4.35
C GLY A 117 -0.90 -18.82 -3.17
N MET A 118 -0.37 -17.76 -2.58
CA MET A 118 0.20 -17.75 -1.24
C MET A 118 -0.58 -16.72 -0.40
N GLU A 119 -1.20 -17.15 0.68
CA GLU A 119 -1.86 -16.23 1.61
C GLU A 119 -0.83 -15.30 2.27
N PRO A 120 -1.05 -13.96 2.26
CA PRO A 120 -0.18 -13.04 2.97
C PRO A 120 -0.17 -13.33 4.47
N LYS A 121 1.01 -13.36 5.08
CA LYS A 121 1.11 -13.45 6.54
C LYS A 121 0.65 -12.15 7.17
N GLN A 122 -0.11 -12.24 8.26
CA GLN A 122 -0.52 -11.06 9.03
C GLN A 122 0.55 -10.76 10.09
N THR A 123 1.02 -9.51 10.18
CA THR A 123 2.06 -9.13 11.18
C THR A 123 1.53 -9.01 12.61
N GLY A 124 0.20 -9.06 12.78
CA GLY A 124 -0.47 -8.87 14.07
C GLY A 124 -0.63 -7.40 14.48
N LYS A 125 0.12 -6.46 13.91
CA LYS A 125 -0.03 -5.02 14.15
C LYS A 125 -1.39 -4.52 13.64
N GLN A 126 -2.10 -3.75 14.47
CA GLN A 126 -3.35 -3.11 14.08
C GLN A 126 -3.08 -1.81 13.36
N VAL A 127 -3.96 -1.46 12.40
CA VAL A 127 -4.00 -0.09 11.88
C VAL A 127 -4.65 0.83 12.93
N PRO A 128 -4.32 2.13 12.97
CA PRO A 128 -4.99 3.05 13.89
C PRO A 128 -6.51 3.08 13.69
N LEU A 129 -7.26 3.41 14.73
CA LEU A 129 -8.73 3.48 14.69
C LEU A 129 -9.27 4.86 14.26
N ASP A 130 -8.39 5.76 13.86
CA ASP A 130 -8.68 7.15 13.51
C ASP A 130 -9.23 7.33 12.08
N ALA A 131 -9.20 6.27 11.28
CA ALA A 131 -9.57 6.25 9.88
C ALA A 131 -10.03 4.85 9.46
N ILE A 132 -10.62 4.76 8.26
CA ILE A 132 -10.90 3.47 7.62
C ILE A 132 -9.76 3.17 6.66
N TYR A 133 -9.14 2.01 6.82
CA TYR A 133 -8.02 1.55 6.00
C TYR A 133 -8.47 0.45 5.06
N PHE A 134 -7.99 0.51 3.83
CA PHE A 134 -8.23 -0.49 2.80
C PHE A 134 -6.89 -0.95 2.23
N LEU A 135 -6.80 -2.24 1.96
CA LEU A 135 -5.74 -2.84 1.16
C LEU A 135 -6.40 -3.48 -0.05
N ASP A 136 -5.97 -3.10 -1.25
CA ASP A 136 -6.45 -3.67 -2.50
C ASP A 136 -7.99 -3.59 -2.67
N GLY A 137 -8.57 -2.50 -2.17
CA GLY A 137 -10.02 -2.27 -2.17
C GLY A 137 -10.79 -3.05 -1.09
N VAL A 138 -10.12 -3.76 -0.19
CA VAL A 138 -10.73 -4.49 0.93
C VAL A 138 -10.41 -3.81 2.25
N ALA A 139 -11.43 -3.55 3.07
CA ALA A 139 -11.23 -2.95 4.39
C ALA A 139 -10.37 -3.87 5.28
N THR A 140 -9.39 -3.30 5.98
CA THR A 140 -8.49 -4.05 6.86
C THR A 140 -8.36 -3.40 8.24
N THR A 141 -8.21 -4.24 9.25
CA THR A 141 -7.93 -3.84 10.64
C THR A 141 -6.52 -4.23 11.09
N LYS A 142 -5.77 -4.93 10.24
CA LYS A 142 -4.43 -5.42 10.51
C LYS A 142 -3.49 -5.11 9.36
N ILE A 143 -2.21 -4.99 9.70
CA ILE A 143 -1.14 -4.77 8.73
C ILE A 143 -0.62 -6.14 8.26
N PRO A 144 -0.77 -6.50 6.97
CA PRO A 144 -0.18 -7.71 6.43
C PRO A 144 1.31 -7.51 6.12
N GLU A 145 2.04 -8.63 6.06
CA GLU A 145 3.33 -8.72 5.38
C GLU A 145 3.05 -8.64 3.88
N LEU A 146 3.37 -7.49 3.29
CA LEU A 146 3.15 -7.24 1.87
C LEU A 146 4.26 -7.85 1.01
N ARG A 147 3.88 -8.37 -0.16
CA ARG A 147 4.78 -8.83 -1.23
C ARG A 147 4.13 -8.58 -2.58
N GLY A 148 4.90 -8.09 -3.54
CA GLY A 148 4.39 -7.72 -4.86
C GLY A 148 3.71 -6.36 -4.85
N THR A 149 2.71 -6.21 -5.73
CA THR A 149 2.05 -4.95 -6.02
C THR A 149 0.73 -4.84 -5.25
N HIS A 150 0.61 -3.79 -4.44
CA HIS A 150 -0.58 -3.50 -3.66
C HIS A 150 -0.98 -2.03 -3.73
N VAL A 151 -2.24 -1.74 -3.39
CA VAL A 151 -2.73 -0.38 -3.19
C VAL A 151 -3.28 -0.24 -1.77
N ALA A 152 -2.65 0.61 -0.96
CA ALA A 152 -3.16 0.99 0.34
C ALA A 152 -3.98 2.28 0.22
N GLN A 153 -5.17 2.30 0.80
CA GLN A 153 -6.01 3.50 0.87
C GLN A 153 -6.43 3.81 2.30
N ARG A 154 -6.52 5.09 2.61
CA ARG A 154 -7.01 5.61 3.89
C ARG A 154 -8.12 6.61 3.63
N PHE A 155 -9.25 6.42 4.30
CA PHE A 155 -10.35 7.38 4.35
C PHE A 155 -10.42 8.01 5.74
N LYS A 156 -10.04 9.29 5.84
CA LYS A 156 -10.02 10.06 7.09
C LYS A 156 -10.65 11.43 6.84
N GLU A 157 -11.58 11.83 7.71
CA GLU A 157 -12.20 13.17 7.66
C GLU A 157 -12.80 13.54 6.28
N GLY A 158 -13.42 12.56 5.60
CA GLY A 158 -14.01 12.78 4.28
C GLY A 158 -13.02 12.78 3.11
N LYS A 159 -11.73 12.54 3.37
CA LYS A 159 -10.67 12.56 2.35
C LYS A 159 -10.07 11.18 2.14
N TRP A 160 -9.94 10.81 0.86
CA TRP A 160 -9.18 9.64 0.42
C TRP A 160 -7.70 9.97 0.25
N THR A 161 -6.85 9.06 0.69
CA THR A 161 -5.41 9.04 0.41
C THR A 161 -5.06 7.66 -0.11
N SER A 162 -4.42 7.58 -1.27
CA SER A 162 -4.06 6.31 -1.92
C SER A 162 -2.54 6.23 -2.10
N ARG A 163 -1.95 5.05 -1.88
CA ARG A 163 -0.53 4.77 -2.12
C ARG A 163 -0.37 3.42 -2.81
N VAL A 164 0.47 3.39 -3.84
CA VAL A 164 0.87 2.15 -4.49
C VAL A 164 2.13 1.64 -3.80
N LEU A 165 2.16 0.35 -3.49
CA LEU A 165 3.23 -0.32 -2.75
C LEU A 165 3.83 -1.41 -3.65
N PHE A 166 5.11 -1.31 -3.98
CA PHE A 166 5.84 -2.26 -4.83
C PHE A 166 6.92 -2.99 -4.04
N ASP A 167 6.60 -4.16 -3.51
CA ASP A 167 7.46 -4.83 -2.51
C ASP A 167 7.79 -3.92 -1.31
N GLU A 168 6.95 -2.90 -1.08
CA GLU A 168 7.11 -1.91 -0.01
C GLU A 168 6.29 -2.31 1.21
N GLN A 169 6.74 -1.81 2.37
CA GLN A 169 6.00 -1.98 3.62
C GLN A 169 4.78 -1.05 3.66
N TRP A 170 3.88 -1.35 4.60
CA TRP A 170 2.76 -0.46 4.91
C TRP A 170 3.25 0.98 5.19
N PRO A 171 2.53 2.02 4.74
CA PRO A 171 2.91 3.41 4.97
C PRO A 171 3.20 3.70 6.46
N GLY A 172 4.46 3.92 6.82
CA GLY A 172 4.87 4.10 8.21
C GLY A 172 4.23 5.32 8.88
N ASP A 173 4.01 6.40 8.11
CA ASP A 173 3.31 7.61 8.56
C ASP A 173 1.80 7.42 8.75
N TRP A 174 1.27 6.23 8.44
CA TRP A 174 -0.11 5.84 8.76
C TRP A 174 -0.19 4.95 10.00
N ILE A 175 0.95 4.58 10.57
CA ILE A 175 1.06 3.82 11.81
C ILE A 175 1.51 4.83 12.86
N GLU A 176 0.70 5.10 13.87
CA GLU A 176 1.23 5.76 15.07
C GLU A 176 2.27 4.81 15.67
N GLU A 177 3.54 5.24 15.74
CA GLU A 177 4.51 4.54 16.57
C GLU A 177 3.97 4.61 18.01
N GLU A 178 3.63 3.46 18.60
CA GLU A 178 3.39 3.40 20.04
C GLU A 178 4.63 4.02 20.71
N GLU A 179 4.43 5.15 21.41
CA GLU A 179 5.48 5.72 22.25
C GLU A 179 5.99 4.59 23.15
N PRO A 180 7.31 4.36 23.22
CA PRO A 180 7.85 3.32 24.09
C PRO A 180 7.32 3.57 25.50
N GLU A 181 6.72 2.54 26.11
CA GLU A 181 6.24 2.62 27.49
C GLU A 181 7.35 3.22 28.35
N PRO A 182 7.07 4.25 29.16
CA PRO A 182 8.09 4.85 29.99
C PRO A 182 8.70 3.75 30.87
N ASP A 183 10.03 3.68 30.88
CA ASP A 183 10.78 2.72 31.70
C ASP A 183 10.17 2.66 33.11
N PRO A 184 9.93 1.46 33.67
CA PRO A 184 9.36 1.34 34.99
C PRO A 184 10.19 2.18 35.97
N GLU A 185 9.53 3.13 36.63
CA GLU A 185 10.15 4.06 37.58
C GLU A 185 11.09 3.27 38.52
N PRO A 186 12.35 3.70 38.69
CA PRO A 186 13.28 2.97 39.54
C PRO A 186 12.68 2.88 40.93
N THR A 187 12.40 1.66 41.36
CA THR A 187 11.78 1.37 42.65
C THR A 187 12.67 1.98 43.72
N LYS A 188 12.18 2.99 44.44
CA LYS A 188 12.94 3.66 45.51
C LYS A 188 13.52 2.58 46.44
N PRO A 189 14.83 2.58 46.72
CA PRO A 189 15.43 1.56 47.57
C PRO A 189 14.73 1.58 48.94
N GLY A 190 14.19 0.43 49.32
CA GLY A 190 13.48 0.24 50.57
C GLY A 190 14.28 0.80 51.74
N LYS A 191 13.60 1.59 52.59
CA LYS A 191 14.14 2.06 53.87
C LYS A 191 14.76 0.88 54.61
N LYS A 192 16.08 0.91 54.82
CA LYS A 192 16.77 -0.05 55.69
C LYS A 192 16.06 -0.06 57.06
N PRO A 193 15.72 -1.24 57.61
CA PRO A 193 15.15 -1.31 58.94
C PRO A 193 16.15 -0.74 59.96
N LYS A 194 15.65 0.09 60.86
CA LYS A 194 16.41 0.70 61.94
C LYS A 194 16.82 -0.40 62.91
N PRO A 195 18.10 -0.51 63.31
CA PRO A 195 18.51 -1.56 64.24
C PRO A 195 17.82 -1.37 65.59
N PRO A 196 17.53 -2.46 66.32
CA PRO A 196 16.88 -2.37 67.62
C PRO A 196 17.80 -1.65 68.61
N LYS A 197 17.19 -0.76 69.42
CA LYS A 197 17.85 -0.20 70.61
C LYS A 197 17.99 -1.32 71.63
N GLU A 198 19.21 -1.69 71.97
CA GLU A 198 19.48 -2.49 73.16
C GLU A 198 19.20 -1.66 74.44
N PRO A 199 18.74 -2.30 75.52
CA PRO A 199 18.48 -1.67 76.82
C PRO A 199 19.75 -1.31 77.59
#